data_AF-A0AA36B5M9-F1
#
_entry.id   AF-A0AA36B5M9-F1
#
_cell.length_a   1.000
_cell.length_b   1.000
_cell.length_c   1.000
_cell.angle_alpha   90.00
_cell.angle_beta   90.00
_cell.angle_gamma   90.00
#
_symmetry.space_group_name_H-M   'P 1'
#
loop_
_entity.id
_entity.type
_entity.pdbx_description
1 polymer ?
#
loop_
_entity_poly.entity_id
_entity_poly.type
_entity_poly.pdbx_seq_one_letter_code
_entity_poly.pdbx_strand_id
1 'polypeptide(L)'
;MKKTLHLEKWSLHFDGKCIDDQEYQVLVLKNEQEEVMFEALHLPNGKAGTVVKGITTILDECNLWNCVKMIVADTTSVNTVKRNGIVIQLQRLFAQKGLKEPKFIGC
;
A
#
# COMPACT_ATOMS: atom_id res chain seq x y z
N MET A 1 -16.27 3.01 10.39
CA MET A 1 -15.63 2.71 9.09
C MET A 1 -14.60 1.60 9.15
N LYS A 2 -13.49 1.71 9.91
CA LYS A 2 -12.40 0.69 9.87
C LYS A 2 -12.82 -0.76 10.18
N LYS A 3 -13.91 -0.99 10.94
CA LYS A 3 -14.35 -2.32 11.38
C LYS A 3 -14.92 -3.24 10.30
N THR A 4 -15.33 -2.75 9.14
CA THR A 4 -15.97 -3.59 8.09
C THR A 4 -15.14 -3.72 6.82
N LEU A 5 -14.04 -2.97 6.68
CA LEU A 5 -13.21 -2.97 5.48
C LEU A 5 -12.68 -4.38 5.13
N HIS A 6 -12.43 -5.22 6.14
CA HIS A 6 -11.93 -6.58 5.92
C HIS A 6 -12.97 -7.54 5.28
N LEU A 7 -14.23 -7.13 5.13
CA LEU A 7 -15.28 -7.95 4.51
C LEU A 7 -15.30 -7.83 2.98
N GLU A 8 -14.57 -6.87 2.43
CA GLU A 8 -14.61 -6.49 1.03
C GLU A 8 -13.30 -6.76 0.29
N LYS A 9 -13.31 -6.59 -1.04
CA LYS A 9 -12.12 -6.72 -1.89
C LYS A 9 -11.71 -5.33 -2.37
N TRP A 10 -10.44 -5.00 -2.17
CA TRP A 10 -9.92 -3.65 -2.41
C TRP A 10 -8.76 -3.63 -3.40
N SER A 11 -8.63 -2.55 -4.15
CA SER A 11 -7.35 -2.03 -4.59
C SER A 11 -6.77 -1.12 -3.51
N LEU A 12 -5.50 -1.33 -3.18
CA LEU A 12 -4.72 -0.41 -2.37
C LEU A 12 -4.07 0.61 -3.30
N HIS A 13 -4.46 1.86 -3.16
CA HIS A 13 -3.83 2.99 -3.81
C HIS A 13 -2.93 3.68 -2.80
N PHE A 14 -1.74 4.09 -3.23
CA PHE A 14 -0.89 4.96 -2.44
C PHE A 14 -0.23 6.02 -3.31
N ASP A 15 -0.09 7.23 -2.74
CA ASP A 15 0.61 8.35 -3.34
C ASP A 15 1.41 9.11 -2.27
N GLY A 16 2.56 9.62 -2.69
CA GLY A 16 3.60 10.11 -1.81
C GLY A 16 4.03 11.54 -2.10
N LYS A 17 4.32 12.30 -1.05
CA LYS A 17 4.98 13.59 -1.18
C LYS A 17 6.04 13.79 -0.10
N CYS A 18 7.24 14.13 -0.55
CA CYS A 18 8.34 14.52 0.33
C CYS A 18 8.27 16.03 0.61
N ILE A 19 8.26 16.40 1.89
CA ILE A 19 8.24 17.79 2.39
C ILE A 19 9.19 17.85 3.58
N ASP A 20 10.18 18.75 3.55
CA ASP A 20 11.16 18.96 4.63
C ASP A 20 11.81 17.66 5.14
N ASP A 21 12.30 16.85 4.21
CA ASP A 21 12.90 15.52 4.44
C ASP A 21 11.98 14.47 5.11
N GLN A 22 10.70 14.80 5.31
CA GLN A 22 9.67 13.86 5.74
C GLN A 22 8.84 13.40 4.55
N GLU A 23 8.36 12.17 4.62
CA GLU A 23 7.50 11.58 3.62
C GLU A 23 6.07 11.46 4.12
N TYR A 24 5.13 11.95 3.31
CA TYR A 24 3.71 11.86 3.56
C TYR A 24 3.10 10.92 2.52
N GLN A 25 2.54 9.80 2.98
CA GLN A 25 1.97 8.78 2.12
C GLN A 25 0.48 8.64 2.39
N VAL A 26 -0.35 8.99 1.41
CA VAL A 26 -1.80 8.81 1.50
C VAL A 26 -2.15 7.41 1.05
N LEU A 27 -2.93 6.68 1.85
CA LEU A 27 -3.43 5.36 1.53
C LEU A 27 -4.94 5.41 1.29
N VAL A 28 -5.35 4.91 0.14
CA VAL A 28 -6.76 4.85 -0.27
C VAL A 28 -7.12 3.41 -0.60
N LEU A 29 -8.24 2.93 -0.08
CA LEU A 29 -8.85 1.68 -0.51
C LEU A 29 -9.97 1.99 -1.49
N LYS A 30 -9.97 1.32 -2.63
CA LYS A 30 -10.99 1.52 -3.66
C LYS A 30 -11.56 0.18 -4.14
N ASN A 31 -12.86 0.14 -4.37
CA ASN A 31 -13.54 -0.97 -5.04
C ASN A 31 -14.52 -0.38 -6.08
N GLU A 32 -15.45 -1.18 -6.58
CA GLU A 32 -16.43 -0.75 -7.57
C GLU A 32 -17.52 0.18 -7.00
N GLN A 33 -17.69 0.21 -5.68
CA GLN A 33 -18.80 0.89 -5.00
C GLN A 33 -18.36 2.17 -4.31
N GLU A 34 -17.17 2.17 -3.71
CA GLU A 34 -16.68 3.27 -2.90
C GLU A 34 -15.16 3.45 -2.95
N GLU A 35 -14.75 4.63 -2.53
CA GLU A 35 -13.37 5.02 -2.30
C GLU A 35 -13.24 5.52 -0.86
N VAL A 36 -12.30 4.95 -0.11
CA VAL A 36 -12.08 5.23 1.30
C VAL A 36 -10.65 5.71 1.49
N MET A 37 -10.50 7.01 1.74
CA MET A 37 -9.24 7.55 2.28
C MET A 37 -9.07 7.01 3.69
N PHE A 38 -8.12 6.11 3.85
CA PHE A 38 -8.08 5.23 5.00
C PHE A 38 -6.97 5.61 5.99
N GLU A 39 -5.84 6.12 5.50
CA GLU A 39 -4.78 6.64 6.37
C GLU A 39 -3.88 7.65 5.64
N ALA A 40 -3.29 8.58 6.39
CA ALA A 40 -2.21 9.44 5.90
C ALA A 40 -0.97 9.22 6.77
N LEU A 41 -0.01 8.46 6.24
CA LEU A 41 1.21 8.12 6.94
C LEU A 41 2.18 9.29 6.95
N HIS A 42 2.73 9.60 8.12
CA HIS A 42 3.87 10.48 8.29
C HIS A 42 5.11 9.63 8.58
N LEU A 43 6.09 9.66 7.67
CA LEU A 43 7.24 8.78 7.64
C LEU A 43 8.55 9.58 7.62
N PRO A 44 9.64 9.04 8.19
CA PRO A 44 10.90 9.77 8.31
C PRO A 44 11.67 9.94 6.98
N ASN A 45 11.22 9.35 5.87
CA ASN A 45 11.76 9.51 4.51
C ASN A 45 10.98 8.66 3.49
N GLY A 46 11.09 9.01 2.20
CA GLY A 46 10.47 8.32 1.06
C GLY A 46 11.22 7.08 0.58
N LYS A 47 12.08 6.46 1.39
CA LYS A 47 12.77 5.22 0.98
C LYS A 47 11.77 4.07 0.95
N ALA A 48 11.89 3.21 -0.06
CA ALA A 48 10.96 2.09 -0.26
C ALA A 48 10.76 1.23 1.00
N GLY A 49 11.82 0.88 1.73
CA GLY A 49 11.70 0.10 2.97
C GLY A 49 10.90 0.81 4.08
N THR A 50 11.04 2.13 4.18
CA THR A 50 10.28 2.95 5.16
C THR A 50 8.80 2.96 4.80
N VAL A 51 8.48 3.22 3.53
CA VAL A 51 7.10 3.24 3.02
C VAL A 51 6.44 1.87 3.15
N VAL A 52 7.12 0.80 2.74
CA VAL A 52 6.64 -0.59 2.90
C VAL A 52 6.31 -0.86 4.36
N LYS A 53 7.21 -0.55 5.30
CA LYS A 53 6.95 -0.78 6.73
C LYS A 53 5.73 -0.01 7.24
N GLY A 54 5.55 1.24 6.80
CA GLY A 54 4.36 2.03 7.12
C GLY A 54 3.08 1.37 6.61
N ILE A 55 3.04 1.02 5.33
CA ILE A 55 1.89 0.36 4.69
C ILE A 55 1.58 -0.97 5.39
N THR A 56 2.56 -1.82 5.65
CA THR A 56 2.31 -3.15 6.25
C THR A 56 1.78 -3.05 7.67
N THR A 57 2.26 -2.08 8.45
CA THR A 57 1.76 -1.83 9.81
C THR A 57 0.26 -1.58 9.77
N ILE A 58 -0.17 -0.72 8.85
CA ILE A 58 -1.58 -0.40 8.64
C ILE A 58 -2.40 -1.61 8.15
N LEU A 59 -1.85 -2.42 7.22
CA LEU A 59 -2.51 -3.64 6.76
C LEU A 59 -2.68 -4.68 7.87
N ASP A 60 -1.70 -4.80 8.78
CA ASP A 60 -1.78 -5.66 9.96
C ASP A 60 -2.82 -5.15 10.96
N GLU A 61 -2.77 -3.86 11.33
CA GLU A 61 -3.69 -3.23 12.30
C GLU A 61 -5.15 -3.34 11.89
N CYS A 62 -5.44 -3.27 10.58
CA CYS A 62 -6.80 -3.31 10.06
C CYS A 62 -7.19 -4.66 9.45
N ASN A 63 -6.34 -5.68 9.58
CA ASN A 63 -6.57 -7.04 9.06
C ASN A 63 -6.94 -7.06 7.56
N LEU A 64 -6.23 -6.27 6.74
CA LEU A 64 -6.57 -6.03 5.33
C LEU A 64 -5.81 -6.92 4.34
N TRP A 65 -4.84 -7.70 4.80
CA TRP A 65 -3.99 -8.53 3.94
C TRP A 65 -4.78 -9.44 3.00
N ASN A 66 -5.81 -10.12 3.49
CA ASN A 66 -6.59 -11.01 2.63
C ASN A 66 -7.59 -10.24 1.72
N CYS A 67 -7.75 -8.94 1.91
CA CYS A 67 -8.77 -8.13 1.26
C CYS A 67 -8.20 -7.34 0.08
N VAL A 68 -6.93 -6.97 0.14
CA VAL A 68 -6.23 -6.28 -0.95
C VAL A 68 -5.94 -7.27 -2.09
N LYS A 69 -6.50 -6.99 -3.27
CA LYS A 69 -6.33 -7.80 -4.49
C LYS A 69 -5.51 -7.11 -5.57
N MET A 70 -5.37 -5.79 -5.47
CA MET A 70 -4.62 -4.97 -6.41
C MET A 70 -3.84 -3.90 -5.67
N ILE A 71 -2.71 -3.49 -6.25
CA ILE A 71 -1.90 -2.34 -5.82
C ILE A 71 -1.87 -1.36 -6.99
N VAL A 72 -2.16 -0.09 -6.71
CA VAL A 72 -2.17 0.99 -7.69
C VAL A 72 -1.27 2.11 -7.18
N ALA A 73 -0.28 2.49 -7.99
CA ALA A 73 0.67 3.55 -7.66
C ALA A 73 1.37 4.03 -8.93
N ASP A 74 2.00 5.20 -8.86
CA ASP A 74 2.81 5.75 -9.95
C ASP A 74 4.03 4.86 -10.24
N THR A 75 4.54 4.95 -11.46
CA THR A 75 5.62 4.07 -11.94
C THR A 75 7.04 4.59 -11.65
N THR A 76 7.22 5.43 -10.62
CA THR A 76 8.55 5.91 -10.22
C THR A 76 9.51 4.78 -9.85
N SER A 77 10.80 5.08 -9.88
CA SER A 77 11.85 4.13 -9.50
C SER A 77 11.67 3.62 -8.07
N VAL A 78 11.27 4.47 -7.12
CA VAL A 78 11.04 4.06 -5.72
C VAL A 78 9.93 3.00 -5.62
N ASN A 79 8.88 3.13 -6.43
CA ASN A 79 7.75 2.21 -6.40
C ASN A 79 8.02 0.90 -7.14
N THR A 80 8.63 0.99 -8.32
CA THR A 80 8.65 -0.11 -9.29
C THR A 80 10.04 -0.68 -9.59
N VAL A 81 11.13 -0.07 -9.08
CA VAL A 81 12.48 -0.60 -9.31
C VAL A 81 12.54 -2.07 -8.90
N LYS A 82 13.22 -2.87 -9.73
CA LYS A 82 13.43 -4.30 -9.49
C LYS A 82 13.82 -4.58 -8.04
N ARG A 83 13.45 -5.73 -7.49
CA ARG A 83 13.80 -6.29 -6.17
C ARG A 83 13.52 -5.43 -4.92
N ASN A 84 13.65 -4.11 -4.99
CA ASN A 84 13.62 -3.16 -3.87
C ASN A 84 12.51 -2.10 -4.02
N GLY A 85 11.76 -2.08 -5.12
CA GLY A 85 10.60 -1.20 -5.25
C GLY A 85 9.50 -1.57 -4.25
N ILE A 86 8.74 -0.56 -3.80
CA ILE A 86 7.65 -0.73 -2.82
C ILE A 86 6.69 -1.84 -3.26
N VAL A 87 6.25 -1.83 -4.53
CA VAL A 87 5.30 -2.80 -5.07
C VAL A 87 5.83 -4.23 -4.99
N ILE A 88 7.08 -4.46 -5.42
CA ILE A 88 7.71 -5.77 -5.41
C ILE A 88 7.88 -6.28 -3.97
N GLN A 89 8.27 -5.40 -3.05
CA GLN A 89 8.40 -5.76 -1.65
C GLN A 89 7.04 -6.14 -1.04
N LEU A 90 5.99 -5.35 -1.31
CA LEU A 90 4.63 -5.67 -0.85
C LEU A 90 4.17 -7.02 -1.41
N GLN A 91 4.27 -7.26 -2.72
CA GLN A 91 3.87 -8.55 -3.32
C GLN A 91 4.58 -9.75 -2.67
N ARG A 92 5.89 -9.63 -2.40
CA ARG A 92 6.63 -10.67 -1.67
C ARG A 92 6.11 -10.90 -0.25
N LEU A 93 5.73 -9.84 0.46
CA LEU A 93 5.18 -9.95 1.81
C LEU A 93 3.81 -10.64 1.80
N PHE A 94 2.97 -10.40 0.78
CA PHE A 94 1.74 -11.18 0.58
C PHE A 94 2.05 -12.67 0.37
N ALA A 95 3.00 -12.98 -0.51
CA ALA A 95 3.42 -14.36 -0.77
C ALA A 95 3.98 -15.05 0.49
N GLN A 96 4.80 -14.35 1.29
CA GLN A 96 5.34 -14.86 2.56
C GLN A 96 4.26 -15.16 3.60
N LYS A 97 3.12 -14.45 3.55
CA LYS A 97 1.94 -14.72 4.38
C LYS A 97 1.04 -15.84 3.79
N GLY A 98 1.48 -16.52 2.72
CA GLY A 98 0.70 -17.56 2.05
C GLY A 98 -0.49 -17.03 1.24
N LEU A 99 -0.50 -15.74 0.91
CA LEU A 99 -1.58 -15.10 0.17
C LEU A 99 -1.22 -14.97 -1.30
N LYS A 100 -2.24 -14.90 -2.16
CA LYS A 100 -2.07 -14.58 -3.57
C LYS A 100 -1.51 -13.16 -3.70
N GLU A 101 -0.46 -13.00 -4.48
CA GLU A 101 0.14 -11.70 -4.78
C GLU A 101 -0.90 -10.76 -5.43
N PRO A 102 -1.06 -9.53 -4.92
CA PRO A 102 -1.89 -8.52 -5.56
C PRO A 102 -1.37 -8.19 -6.96
N LYS A 103 -2.28 -7.92 -7.90
CA LYS A 103 -1.87 -7.40 -9.22
C LYS A 103 -1.43 -5.95 -9.09
N PHE A 104 -0.38 -5.56 -9.80
CA PHE A 104 0.04 -4.17 -9.89
C PHE A 104 -0.55 -3.50 -11.13
N ILE A 105 -1.06 -2.27 -10.96
CA ILE A 105 -1.49 -1.38 -12.03
C ILE A 105 -0.77 -0.04 -11.84
N GLY A 106 0.02 0.36 -12.84
CA GLY A 106 0.67 1.67 -12.84
C GLY A 106 -0.30 2.78 -13.23
N CYS A 107 -0.18 3.94 -12.60
CA CYS A 107 -0.84 5.18 -13.02
C CYS A 107 0.16 6.21 -13.57
#